data_AF-A0A0R3L8L0-F1
#
_entry.id   AF-A0A0R3L8L0-F1
#
_cell.length_a   1.000
_cell.length_b   1.000
_cell.length_c   1.000
_cell.angle_alpha   90.00
_cell.angle_beta   90.00
_cell.angle_gamma   90.00
#
_symmetry.space_group_name_H-M   'P 1'
#
loop_
_entity.id
_entity.type
_entity.pdbx_description
1 polymer ?
#
loop_
_entity_poly.entity_id
_entity_poly.type
_entity_poly.pdbx_seq_one_letter_code
_entity_poly.pdbx_strand_id
1 'polypeptide(L)' 'MPELHTRPEPCLLPIRRPGCPKCEGRMMLLGIAPGPEGFELRTFECRNCGHSFTNTAVKDPMNTVAAGWIAGELKPPT' A
#
# COMPACT_ATOMS: atom_id res chain seq x y z
N MET A 1 -26.09 -10.25 -15.00
CA MET A 1 -25.35 -10.73 -13.82
C MET A 1 -24.55 -9.54 -13.30
N PRO A 2 -24.86 -8.93 -12.15
CA PRO A 2 -24.06 -7.81 -11.67
C PRO A 2 -22.75 -8.37 -11.12
N GLU A 3 -21.64 -7.85 -11.63
CA GLU A 3 -20.31 -8.19 -11.16
C GLU A 3 -20.22 -7.85 -9.67
N LEU A 4 -20.09 -8.88 -8.84
CA LEU A 4 -19.78 -8.72 -7.43
C LEU A 4 -18.40 -8.09 -7.38
N HIS A 5 -18.38 -6.77 -7.26
CA HIS A 5 -17.22 -6.02 -6.82
C HIS A 5 -16.99 -6.45 -5.38
N THR A 6 -16.36 -7.61 -5.20
CA THR A 6 -15.90 -8.08 -3.90
C THR A 6 -14.92 -7.02 -3.44
N ARG A 7 -15.38 -6.07 -2.64
CA ARG A 7 -14.50 -5.17 -1.89
C ARG A 7 -13.67 -6.13 -1.06
N PRO A 8 -12.39 -6.36 -1.38
CA PRO A 8 -11.57 -7.23 -0.57
C PRO A 8 -11.54 -6.55 0.79
N GLU A 9 -12.00 -7.28 1.81
CA GLU A 9 -12.04 -6.83 3.20
C GLU A 9 -10.79 -6.00 3.48
N PRO A 10 -10.92 -4.77 4.01
CA PRO A 10 -9.76 -3.91 4.21
C PRO A 10 -8.72 -4.68 5.00
N CYS A 11 -7.60 -5.03 4.36
CA CYS A 11 -6.52 -5.70 5.05
C CYS A 11 -6.03 -4.74 6.14
N LEU A 12 -6.31 -5.06 7.41
CA LEU A 12 -5.87 -4.27 8.58
C LEU A 12 -4.36 -4.37 8.83
N LEU A 13 -3.61 -4.94 7.87
CA LEU A 13 -2.16 -4.95 7.88
C LEU A 13 -1.67 -3.59 7.37
N PRO A 14 -0.69 -2.95 8.03
CA PRO A 14 -0.16 -1.65 7.62
C PRO A 14 0.28 -1.58 6.14
N ILE A 15 0.68 -2.73 5.57
CA ILE A 15 1.10 -2.87 4.18
C ILE A 15 0.44 -4.11 3.57
N ARG A 16 -0.39 -3.92 2.54
CA ARG A 16 -0.91 -5.03 1.72
C ARG A 16 0.23 -5.76 1.05
N ARG A 17 0.34 -7.08 1.30
CA ARG A 17 1.32 -7.97 0.67
C ARG A 17 0.62 -8.81 -0.39
N PRO A 18 0.91 -8.63 -1.68
CA PRO A 18 0.29 -9.42 -2.73
C PRO A 18 0.78 -10.88 -2.70
N GLY A 19 0.00 -11.78 -3.30
CA GLY A 19 0.48 -13.11 -3.68
C GLY A 19 1.45 -13.02 -4.86
N CYS A 20 2.38 -13.97 -4.94
CA CYS A 20 3.32 -14.02 -6.06
C CYS A 20 2.57 -14.29 -7.37
N PRO A 21 2.74 -13.48 -8.43
CA PRO A 21 2.07 -13.71 -9.70
C PRO A 21 2.51 -15.00 -10.41
N LYS A 22 3.64 -15.59 -10.02
CA LYS A 22 4.21 -16.79 -10.64
C LYS A 22 3.76 -18.10 -9.98
N CYS A 23 3.54 -18.09 -8.67
CA CYS A 23 3.27 -19.33 -7.93
C CYS A 23 2.29 -19.15 -6.76
N GLU A 24 1.62 -18.00 -6.67
CA GLU A 24 0.65 -17.60 -5.64
C GLU A 24 1.19 -17.57 -4.18
N GLY A 25 2.46 -17.95 -4.00
CA GLY A 25 3.13 -17.96 -2.70
C GLY A 25 3.18 -16.58 -2.05
N ARG A 26 3.20 -16.54 -0.72
CA ARG A 26 3.24 -15.28 0.05
C ARG A 26 4.51 -14.49 -0.27
N MET A 27 4.35 -13.21 -0.61
CA MET A 27 5.47 -12.28 -0.77
C MET A 27 5.77 -11.53 0.53
N MET A 28 7.05 -11.21 0.74
CA MET A 28 7.52 -10.35 1.84
C MET A 28 7.97 -9.00 1.28
N LEU A 29 7.72 -7.93 2.03
CA LEU A 29 8.21 -6.61 1.68
C LEU A 29 9.73 -6.59 1.85
N LEU A 30 10.45 -6.28 0.79
CA LEU A 30 11.90 -6.07 0.81
C LEU A 30 12.27 -4.63 1.11
N GLY A 31 11.50 -3.67 0.58
CA GLY A 31 11.84 -2.26 0.72
C GLY A 31 10.77 -1.31 0.19
N ILE A 32 10.89 -0.06 0.61
CA ILE A 32 10.08 1.07 0.16
C ILE A 32 11.03 2.16 -0.31
N ALA A 33 10.82 2.67 -1.52
CA ALA A 33 11.57 3.76 -2.12
C ALA A 33 10.66 4.95 -2.43
N PRO A 34 11.19 6.18 -2.47
CA PRO A 34 10.43 7.35 -2.93
C PRO A 34 9.88 7.12 -4.34
N GLY A 35 8.57 7.37 -4.51
CA GLY A 35 7.92 7.39 -5.81
C GLY A 35 7.57 8.82 -6.24
N PRO A 36 6.72 8.96 -7.27
CA PRO A 36 6.11 10.23 -7.65
C PRO A 36 5.38 10.90 -6.47
N GLU A 37 5.04 12.18 -6.60
CA GLU A 37 4.34 12.92 -5.55
C GLU A 37 3.06 12.20 -5.08
N GLY A 38 2.91 12.00 -3.77
CA GLY A 38 1.81 11.23 -3.18
C GLY A 38 1.96 9.71 -3.23
N PHE A 39 3.01 9.16 -3.87
CA PHE A 39 3.22 7.73 -4.04
C PHE A 39 4.60 7.24 -3.55
N GLU A 40 4.67 5.96 -3.22
CA GLU A 40 5.89 5.23 -2.88
C GLU A 40 5.97 3.94 -3.68
N LEU A 41 7.19 3.50 -3.96
CA LEU A 41 7.46 2.24 -4.64
C LEU A 41 7.75 1.19 -3.58
N ARG A 42 6.95 0.11 -3.56
CA ARG A 42 7.12 -1.02 -2.64
C ARG A 42 7.61 -2.23 -3.40
N THR A 43 8.74 -2.79 -3.00
CA THR A 43 9.33 -3.99 -3.59
C THR A 43 9.06 -5.19 -2.69
N PHE A 44 8.60 -6.29 -3.28
CA PHE A 44 8.26 -7.54 -2.62
C PHE A 44 9.03 -8.70 -3.23
N GLU A 45 9.35 -9.71 -2.42
CA GLU A 45 9.97 -10.95 -2.87
C GLU A 45 9.17 -12.17 -2.43
N CYS A 46 8.99 -13.12 -3.35
CA CYS A 46 8.40 -14.40 -3.03
C CYS A 46 9.41 -15.32 -2.34
N ARG A 47 9.09 -15.78 -1.13
CA ARG A 47 9.93 -16.76 -0.41
C ARG A 47 10.04 -18.12 -1.08
N ASN A 48 9.10 -18.48 -1.95
CA ASN A 48 9.04 -19.81 -2.54
C ASN A 48 9.86 -19.92 -3.84
N CYS A 49 9.87 -18.86 -4.66
CA CYS A 49 10.48 -18.89 -5.98
C CYS A 49 11.47 -17.74 -6.25
N GLY A 50 11.70 -16.86 -5.27
CA GLY A 50 12.62 -15.71 -5.39
C GLY A 50 12.14 -14.62 -6.34
N HIS A 51 10.90 -14.67 -6.82
CA HIS A 51 10.38 -13.66 -7.73
C HIS A 51 10.21 -12.30 -7.03
N SER A 52 10.86 -11.27 -7.56
CA SER A 52 10.73 -9.89 -7.13
C SER A 52 9.63 -9.16 -7.90
N PHE A 53 8.76 -8.43 -7.19
CA PHE A 53 7.68 -7.63 -7.75
C PHE A 53 7.65 -6.25 -7.10
N THR A 54 7.61 -5.19 -7.90
CA THR A 54 7.53 -3.80 -7.41
C THR A 54 6.21 -3.18 -7.83
N ASN A 55 5.53 -2.50 -6.90
CA ASN A 55 4.30 -1.78 -7.17
C ASN A 55 4.34 -0.35 -6.59
N THR A 56 3.64 0.56 -7.24
CA THR A 56 3.39 1.92 -6.78
C THR A 56 2.19 1.91 -5.83
N ALA A 57 2.38 2.38 -4.61
CA ALA A 57 1.33 2.53 -3.60
C ALA A 57 1.17 4.01 -3.23
N VAL A 58 -0.04 4.42 -2.87
CA VAL A 58 -0.27 5.74 -2.25
C VAL A 58 0.50 5.78 -0.94
N LYS A 59 1.23 6.87 -0.70
CA LYS A 59 1.92 7.09 0.57
C LYS A 59 0.92 7.07 1.72
N ASP A 60 1.34 6.55 2.86
CA ASP A 60 0.48 6.55 4.03
C ASP A 60 0.07 7.99 4.39
N PRO A 61 -1.24 8.30 4.49
CA PRO A 61 -1.73 9.64 4.79
C PRO A 61 -1.20 10.19 6.12
N MET A 62 -0.87 9.31 7.06
CA MET A 62 -0.28 9.66 8.36
C MET A 62 1.15 10.19 8.21
N ASN A 63 1.82 9.90 7.09
CA ASN A 63 3.15 10.41 6.76
C ASN A 63 3.11 11.69 5.89
N THR A 64 2.00 11.97 5.19
CA THR A 64 1.96 13.04 4.17
C THR A 64 0.98 14.18 4.45
N VAL A 65 -0.19 13.89 5.02
CA VAL A 65 -1.28 14.87 5.19
C VAL A 65 -1.62 15.07 6.67
N ALA A 66 -1.30 14.10 7.52
CA ALA A 66 -1.62 14.20 8.92
C ALA A 66 -0.89 15.33 9.64
N ALA A 67 0.24 15.86 9.15
CA ALA A 67 0.99 16.92 9.86
C ALA A 67 0.09 18.10 10.31
N GLY A 68 -0.81 18.60 9.46
CA GLY A 68 -1.77 19.65 9.85
C GLY A 68 -2.93 19.16 10.74
N TRP A 69 -3.28 17.87 10.64
CA TRP A 69 -4.31 17.23 11.47
C TRP A 69 -3.81 16.95 12.89
N ILE A 70 -2.56 16.45 13.04
CA ILE A 70 -1.88 16.27 14.32
C ILE A 70 -1.43 17.61 14.93
N ALA A 71 -1.18 18.64 14.13
CA ALA A 71 -0.88 19.98 14.62
C ALA A 71 -2.13 20.79 15.02
N GLY A 72 -3.35 20.26 14.81
CA GLY A 72 -4.60 20.94 15.19
C GLY A 72 -4.94 22.15 14.33
N GLU A 73 -4.45 22.22 13.09
CA GLU A 73 -4.60 23.39 12.20
C GLU A 73 -5.91 23.36 11.38
N LEU A 74 -6.83 22.46 11.68
CA LEU A 74 -8.13 22.36 10.98
C LEU A 74 -8.99 23.59 11.29
N LYS A 75 -9.28 24.39 10.27
CA LYS A 75 -10.27 25.48 10.36
C LYS A 75 -11.69 24.91 10.12
N PRO A 76 -12.70 25.38 10.86
CA PRO A 76 -14.09 25.00 10.62
C PRO A 76 -14.56 25.48 9.24
N PRO A 77 -15.45 24.73 8.57
CA PRO A 77 -16.08 25.18 7.33
C PRO A 77 -17.06 26.33 7.62
N THR A 78 -17.02 27.37 6.77
CA THR A 78 -17.92 28.54 6.82
C THR A 78 -19.26 28.25 6.16
#